data_AF-A0AA37NPX3-F1
#
_entry.id   AF-A0AA37NPX3-F1
#
_cell.length_a   1.000
_cell.length_b   1.000
_cell.length_c   1.000
_cell.angle_alpha   90.00
_cell.angle_beta   90.00
_cell.angle_gamma   90.00
#
_symmetry.space_group_name_H-M   'P 1'
#
loop_
_entity.id
_entity.type
_entity.pdbx_description
1 polymer ?
#
loop_
_entity_poly.entity_id
_entity_poly.type
_entity_poly.pdbx_seq_one_letter_code
_entity_poly.pdbx_strand_id
1 'polypeptide(L)'
;MLAAMKRTIFFLSLLLGTSPLPHAQEIDGVTVGNLKMDRNGEYLVVEMDVELSRLEVEANRAVLLTPRLVNGADSADLPAVGIYGRRRYYYYVRNGASMLSGDGETSFKAAEKPERVAYHVIVPYDGWMNGAALRLSRCDYGCCNTVLAARQGLLGHFEEPVPYTPRPVYVRPTAEAVKSRSLSGSAFIDFPVNKTVIYPDYRRNTAELGKIEATIDSVRNDRDVTITSVWLKGYASPESPWTHNRMLAIGRTEALKKHIGQLYRFDEGVIETDYEPEDWAGLRSYVERSNLTHRAEILALIDSSLEPDAKEAKIKRSYPEEYDFLLKNCYPALRHTDYRITYTIRTFSDAQEIRRIMLTQPQKLSLNEFYLAAQACSPGSDEFNEIFETAVRMYPEDTAANLNAANTAMQKGDLKNAEHYLRKAGESPEALYARGAYAMLTEEYETAAGYLREAEKAGIREAGEALEQLQKQNKK
;
A
#
# COMPACT_ATOMS: atom_id res chain seq x y z
N MET A 1 29.69 0.43 -66.62
CA MET A 1 28.39 0.30 -65.94
C MET A 1 28.42 1.15 -64.69
N LEU A 2 27.83 2.35 -64.75
CA LEU A 2 27.57 3.17 -63.58
C LEU A 2 26.35 2.58 -62.84
N ALA A 3 26.44 2.43 -61.52
CA ALA A 3 25.28 2.19 -60.66
C ALA A 3 25.34 3.12 -59.45
N ALA A 4 24.27 3.88 -59.29
CA ALA A 4 24.14 5.06 -58.46
C ALA A 4 23.94 4.74 -56.97
N MET A 5 24.66 5.45 -56.09
CA MET A 5 24.35 5.54 -54.66
C MET A 5 23.13 6.45 -54.45
N LYS A 6 22.03 5.90 -53.93
CA LYS A 6 20.89 6.67 -53.43
C LYS A 6 21.26 7.36 -52.12
N ARG A 7 21.26 8.71 -52.11
CA ARG A 7 21.30 9.53 -50.89
C ARG A 7 19.90 9.65 -50.32
N THR A 8 19.67 9.09 -49.14
CA THR A 8 18.45 9.28 -48.36
C THR A 8 18.56 10.60 -47.60
N ILE A 9 17.70 11.56 -47.95
CA ILE A 9 17.62 12.88 -47.31
C ILE A 9 16.67 12.77 -46.10
N PHE A 10 17.18 12.96 -44.89
CA PHE A 10 16.34 13.18 -43.71
C PHE A 10 15.91 14.65 -43.69
N PHE A 11 14.62 14.92 -43.87
CA PHE A 11 14.02 16.22 -43.60
C PHE A 11 13.91 16.40 -42.08
N LEU A 12 14.74 17.27 -41.53
CA LEU A 12 14.59 17.77 -40.16
C LEU A 12 13.50 18.85 -40.18
N SER A 13 12.26 18.46 -39.88
CA SER A 13 11.16 19.39 -39.69
C SER A 13 11.36 20.17 -38.39
N LEU A 14 11.86 21.40 -38.51
CA LEU A 14 11.98 22.37 -37.41
C LEU A 14 10.58 22.88 -37.04
N LEU A 15 9.94 22.25 -36.06
CA LEU A 15 8.75 22.79 -35.42
C LEU A 15 9.18 24.00 -34.58
N LEU A 16 8.94 25.20 -35.12
CA LEU A 16 8.98 26.47 -34.40
C LEU A 16 7.90 26.47 -33.32
N GLY A 17 8.20 25.87 -32.18
CA GLY A 17 7.50 26.14 -30.93
C GLY A 17 7.92 27.53 -30.46
N THR A 18 7.02 28.49 -30.51
CA THR A 18 7.20 29.81 -29.88
C THR A 18 7.11 29.64 -28.37
N SER A 19 8.24 29.29 -27.74
CA SER A 19 8.39 29.47 -26.30
C SER A 19 8.29 30.97 -26.02
N PRO A 20 7.51 31.43 -25.01
CA PRO A 20 7.60 32.81 -24.57
C PRO A 20 9.05 33.07 -24.14
N LEU A 21 9.74 33.99 -24.83
CA LEU A 21 11.07 34.44 -24.44
C LEU A 21 10.97 35.01 -23.01
N PRO A 22 11.78 34.54 -22.06
CA PRO A 22 11.82 35.13 -20.73
C PRO A 22 12.15 36.62 -20.89
N HIS A 23 11.30 37.47 -20.31
CA HIS A 23 11.53 38.91 -20.29
C HIS A 23 12.85 39.19 -19.59
N ALA A 24 13.86 39.61 -20.36
CA ALA A 24 15.12 40.04 -19.80
C ALA A 24 14.89 41.32 -18.98
N GLN A 25 15.31 41.31 -17.71
CA GLN A 25 15.19 42.51 -16.88
C GLN A 25 16.36 43.45 -17.11
N GLU A 26 16.05 44.71 -17.37
CA GLU A 26 17.02 45.78 -17.60
C GLU A 26 17.15 46.68 -16.38
N ILE A 27 18.40 46.90 -15.93
CA ILE A 27 18.78 47.82 -14.86
C ILE A 27 19.79 48.81 -15.45
N ASP A 28 19.26 49.88 -16.03
CA ASP A 28 20.03 51.07 -16.45
C ASP A 28 21.17 50.74 -17.44
N GLY A 29 20.89 49.95 -18.48
CA GLY A 29 21.89 49.52 -19.47
C GLY A 29 22.63 48.22 -19.14
N VAL A 30 22.21 47.52 -18.09
CA VAL A 30 22.59 46.12 -17.83
C VAL A 30 21.35 45.24 -17.95
N THR A 31 21.41 44.21 -18.79
CA THR A 31 20.29 43.28 -18.97
C THR A 31 20.72 41.89 -18.55
N VAL A 32 19.86 41.15 -17.86
CA VAL A 32 20.14 39.75 -17.50
C VAL A 32 19.22 38.81 -18.25
N GLY A 33 19.80 37.79 -18.88
CA GLY A 33 19.09 36.70 -19.56
C GLY A 33 19.56 35.33 -19.09
N ASN A 34 18.89 34.28 -19.54
CA ASN A 34 19.26 32.88 -19.28
C ASN A 34 19.50 32.55 -17.80
N LEU A 35 18.75 33.20 -16.89
CA LEU A 35 18.85 32.93 -15.46
C LEU A 35 18.39 31.51 -15.15
N LYS A 36 19.25 30.75 -14.48
CA LYS A 36 18.99 29.42 -13.95
C LYS A 36 19.50 29.34 -12.51
N MET A 37 18.71 28.75 -11.63
CA MET A 37 19.10 28.48 -10.25
C MET A 37 18.68 27.05 -9.90
N ASP A 38 19.65 26.19 -9.58
CA ASP A 38 19.42 24.78 -9.30
C ASP A 38 20.13 24.35 -8.02
N ARG A 39 19.48 23.51 -7.22
CA ARG A 39 20.11 22.86 -6.06
C ARG A 39 20.72 21.54 -6.49
N ASN A 40 21.98 21.31 -6.13
CA ASN A 40 22.66 20.03 -6.27
C ASN A 40 23.25 19.63 -4.91
N GLY A 41 22.53 18.78 -4.19
CA GLY A 41 22.88 18.35 -2.83
C GLY A 41 22.93 19.53 -1.86
N GLU A 42 24.12 19.83 -1.35
CA GLU A 42 24.38 20.87 -0.34
C GLU A 42 24.70 22.24 -0.97
N TYR A 43 24.59 22.40 -2.28
CA TYR A 43 24.96 23.63 -2.98
C TYR A 43 23.84 24.15 -3.89
N LEU A 44 23.74 25.47 -3.98
CA LEU A 44 22.94 26.20 -4.95
C LEU A 44 23.87 26.70 -6.07
N VAL A 45 23.52 26.37 -7.30
CA VAL A 45 24.19 26.86 -8.52
C VAL A 45 23.36 27.99 -9.10
N VAL A 46 23.99 29.14 -9.36
CA VAL A 46 23.36 30.30 -10.01
C VAL A 46 24.09 30.59 -11.31
N GLU A 47 23.37 30.49 -12.43
CA GLU A 47 23.86 30.75 -13.77
C GLU A 47 23.04 31.86 -14.41
N MET A 48 23.70 32.83 -15.07
CA MET A 48 23.01 33.86 -15.84
C MET A 48 23.94 34.54 -16.84
N ASP A 49 23.36 35.11 -17.89
CA ASP A 49 24.07 35.96 -18.84
C ASP A 49 23.86 37.43 -18.48
N VAL A 50 24.94 38.12 -18.11
CA VAL A 50 24.92 39.57 -17.84
C VAL A 50 25.37 40.33 -19.09
N GLU A 51 24.43 40.99 -19.74
CA GLU A 51 24.64 41.80 -20.94
C GLU A 51 25.05 43.23 -20.54
N LEU A 52 26.22 43.64 -21.00
CA LEU A 52 26.90 44.87 -20.66
C LEU A 52 27.07 45.82 -21.85
N SER A 53 26.67 45.44 -23.07
CA SER A 53 26.89 46.25 -24.29
C SER A 53 26.44 47.71 -24.15
N ARG A 54 25.33 47.97 -23.45
CA ARG A 54 24.78 49.32 -23.21
C ARG A 54 25.32 50.02 -21.96
N LEU A 55 26.15 49.35 -21.16
CA LEU A 55 26.71 49.92 -19.95
C LEU A 55 27.88 50.84 -20.29
N GLU A 56 27.74 52.13 -19.99
CA GLU A 56 28.82 53.12 -20.10
C GLU A 56 29.38 53.49 -18.73
N VAL A 57 30.71 53.55 -18.60
CA VAL A 57 31.40 53.91 -17.35
C VAL A 57 32.45 54.98 -17.62
N GLU A 58 32.26 56.17 -17.05
CA GLU A 58 33.20 57.28 -17.18
C GLU A 58 34.59 56.95 -16.60
N ALA A 59 35.64 57.60 -17.11
CA ALA A 59 37.04 57.27 -16.80
C ALA A 59 37.39 57.25 -15.30
N ASN A 60 36.74 58.07 -14.47
CA ASN A 60 36.96 58.19 -13.03
C ASN A 60 35.94 57.41 -12.17
N ARG A 61 35.02 56.66 -12.79
CA ARG A 61 33.95 55.93 -12.10
C ARG A 61 34.18 54.42 -12.11
N ALA A 62 33.40 53.71 -11.30
CA ALA A 62 33.25 52.27 -11.38
C ALA A 62 31.77 51.90 -11.17
N VAL A 63 31.33 50.80 -11.75
CA VAL A 63 30.00 50.22 -11.54
C VAL A 63 30.19 48.83 -10.97
N LEU A 64 29.58 48.55 -9.83
CA LEU A 64 29.59 47.24 -9.19
C LEU A 64 28.21 46.61 -9.33
N LEU A 65 28.16 45.41 -9.90
CA LEU A 65 26.96 44.60 -10.06
C LEU A 65 27.04 43.42 -9.10
N THR A 66 26.26 43.45 -8.02
CA THR A 66 26.26 42.44 -6.96
C THR A 66 24.92 41.70 -6.96
N PRO A 67 24.89 40.44 -7.42
CA PRO A 67 23.71 39.60 -7.27
C PRO A 67 23.54 39.26 -5.78
N ARG A 68 22.30 39.28 -5.29
CA ARG A 68 21.98 39.04 -3.88
C ARG A 68 20.74 38.16 -3.78
N LEU A 69 20.84 37.06 -3.02
CA LEU A 69 19.69 36.26 -2.60
C LEU A 69 19.06 36.91 -1.37
N VAL A 70 17.73 37.03 -1.35
CA VAL A 70 16.97 37.63 -0.25
C VAL A 70 15.72 36.81 0.05
N ASN A 71 15.53 36.39 1.30
CA ASN A 71 14.27 35.84 1.79
C ASN A 71 13.98 36.36 3.20
N GLY A 72 12.95 37.20 3.35
CA GLY A 72 12.63 37.82 4.63
C GLY A 72 13.79 38.65 5.20
N ALA A 73 14.31 38.24 6.36
CA ALA A 73 15.44 38.88 7.03
C ALA A 73 16.81 38.33 6.58
N ASP A 74 16.84 37.16 5.95
CA ASP A 74 18.06 36.51 5.51
C ASP A 74 18.47 36.99 4.11
N SER A 75 19.78 37.19 3.93
CA SER A 75 20.32 37.56 2.63
C SER A 75 21.79 37.13 2.47
N ALA A 76 22.18 36.85 1.23
CA ALA A 76 23.55 36.53 0.87
C ALA A 76 23.96 37.27 -0.42
N ASP A 77 25.05 38.03 -0.34
CA ASP A 77 25.69 38.62 -1.51
C ASP A 77 26.49 37.54 -2.26
N LEU A 78 26.27 37.46 -3.56
CA LEU A 78 27.05 36.63 -4.47
C LEU A 78 28.23 37.45 -5.03
N PRO A 79 29.30 36.80 -5.52
CA PRO A 79 30.46 37.45 -6.11
C PRO A 79 30.07 38.53 -7.13
N ALA A 80 30.63 39.73 -6.99
CA ALA A 80 30.25 40.87 -7.80
C ALA A 80 30.98 40.92 -9.15
N VAL A 81 30.37 41.59 -10.13
CA VAL A 81 30.99 41.96 -11.41
C VAL A 81 31.25 43.46 -11.42
N GLY A 82 32.53 43.86 -11.44
CA GLY A 82 32.95 45.25 -11.40
C GLY A 82 33.44 45.78 -12.75
N ILE A 83 32.92 46.93 -13.19
CA ILE A 83 33.31 47.60 -14.42
C ILE A 83 33.94 48.96 -14.10
N TYR A 84 35.21 49.14 -14.47
CA TYR A 84 36.02 50.27 -14.03
C TYR A 84 36.41 51.18 -15.18
N GLY A 85 36.13 52.48 -15.04
CA GLY A 85 36.71 53.50 -15.91
C GLY A 85 38.23 53.47 -15.90
N ARG A 86 38.87 53.91 -16.99
CA ARG A 86 40.33 53.79 -17.20
C ARG A 86 41.18 54.26 -16.01
N ARG A 87 40.91 55.47 -15.47
CA ARG A 87 41.69 56.03 -14.36
C ARG A 87 41.41 55.27 -13.06
N ARG A 88 40.15 54.88 -12.85
CA ARG A 88 39.72 54.10 -11.69
C ARG A 88 40.35 52.72 -11.66
N TYR A 89 40.41 52.04 -12.80
CA TYR A 89 41.06 50.72 -12.92
C TYR A 89 42.55 50.79 -12.54
N TYR A 90 43.31 51.73 -13.11
CA TYR A 90 44.74 51.85 -12.81
C TYR A 90 45.02 52.33 -11.38
N TYR A 91 44.09 53.02 -10.73
CA TYR A 91 44.21 53.34 -9.31
C TYR A 91 44.29 52.06 -8.46
N TYR A 92 43.40 51.09 -8.68
CA TYR A 92 43.41 49.82 -7.94
C TYR A 92 44.63 48.96 -8.28
N VAL A 93 44.91 48.79 -9.57
CA VAL A 93 46.05 47.97 -10.04
C VAL A 93 47.39 48.48 -9.50
N ARG A 94 47.61 49.80 -9.46
CA ARG A 94 48.89 50.38 -9.01
C ARG A 94 49.07 50.33 -7.50
N ASN A 95 47.98 50.35 -6.74
CA ASN A 95 48.03 50.35 -5.28
C ASN A 95 48.01 48.94 -4.68
N GLY A 96 48.16 47.89 -5.51
CA GLY A 96 48.23 46.49 -5.05
C GLY A 96 46.98 46.02 -4.32
N ALA A 97 45.85 46.72 -4.51
CA ALA A 97 44.60 46.42 -3.83
C ALA A 97 43.74 45.48 -4.65
N SER A 98 43.01 44.60 -3.98
CA SER A 98 41.79 43.99 -4.50
C SER A 98 40.85 45.11 -5.01
N MET A 99 40.01 44.79 -5.99
CA MET A 99 39.02 45.73 -6.54
C MET A 99 37.96 46.09 -5.47
N LEU A 100 36.96 46.92 -5.80
CA LEU A 100 36.04 47.53 -4.81
C LEU A 100 35.43 46.55 -3.80
N SER A 101 35.12 45.31 -4.21
CA SER A 101 34.49 44.28 -3.38
C SER A 101 35.41 43.11 -2.98
N GLY A 102 36.72 43.22 -3.24
CA GLY A 102 37.69 42.24 -2.77
C GLY A 102 38.02 41.12 -3.76
N ASP A 103 38.61 40.04 -3.25
CA ASP A 103 39.24 38.97 -4.05
C ASP A 103 38.25 38.08 -4.83
N GLY A 104 36.96 38.11 -4.47
CA GLY A 104 35.90 37.39 -5.18
C GLY A 104 35.32 38.15 -6.39
N GLU A 105 35.76 39.39 -6.64
CA GLU A 105 35.20 40.23 -7.70
C GLU A 105 35.72 39.85 -9.09
N THR A 106 34.79 39.60 -10.03
CA THR A 106 35.15 39.55 -11.46
C THR A 106 35.20 40.97 -12.01
N SER A 107 36.38 41.42 -12.45
CA SER A 107 36.60 42.84 -12.75
C SER A 107 37.05 43.08 -14.19
N PHE A 108 36.47 44.09 -14.83
CA PHE A 108 36.83 44.52 -16.19
C PHE A 108 37.16 46.01 -16.24
N LYS A 109 38.18 46.38 -17.03
CA LYS A 109 38.34 47.76 -17.46
C LYS A 109 37.25 48.08 -18.49
N ALA A 110 36.58 49.22 -18.37
CA ALA A 110 35.41 49.57 -19.18
C ALA A 110 35.64 49.51 -20.70
N ALA A 111 36.84 49.84 -21.16
CA ALA A 111 37.22 49.78 -22.57
C ALA A 111 37.50 48.35 -23.09
N GLU A 112 37.61 47.37 -22.18
CA GLU A 112 37.96 45.97 -22.46
C GLU A 112 36.88 45.01 -21.92
N LYS A 113 35.74 45.54 -21.43
CA LYS A 113 34.66 44.70 -20.93
C LYS A 113 34.08 43.88 -22.08
N PRO A 114 33.74 42.61 -21.86
CA PRO A 114 33.00 41.84 -22.86
C PRO A 114 31.60 42.45 -23.03
N GLU A 115 30.99 42.21 -24.18
CA GLU A 115 29.56 42.53 -24.38
C GLU A 115 28.69 41.74 -23.41
N ARG A 116 29.05 40.47 -23.17
CA ARG A 116 28.35 39.57 -22.24
C ARG A 116 29.31 38.89 -21.27
N VAL A 117 28.91 38.80 -20.02
CA VAL A 117 29.55 37.99 -18.99
C VAL A 117 28.69 36.78 -18.69
N ALA A 118 29.22 35.57 -18.94
CA ALA A 118 28.62 34.33 -18.45
C ALA A 118 28.91 34.21 -16.95
N TYR A 119 27.90 34.46 -16.13
CA TYR A 119 28.00 34.41 -14.67
C TYR A 119 27.65 33.00 -14.18
N HIS A 120 28.53 32.40 -13.39
CA HIS A 120 28.33 31.09 -12.78
C HIS A 120 28.95 31.09 -11.39
N VAL A 121 28.15 30.77 -10.37
CA VAL A 121 28.62 30.62 -8.99
C VAL A 121 27.94 29.42 -8.33
N ILE A 122 28.70 28.77 -7.45
CA ILE A 122 28.23 27.69 -6.58
C ILE A 122 28.37 28.20 -5.15
N VAL A 123 27.28 28.20 -4.39
CA VAL A 123 27.25 28.61 -2.98
C VAL A 123 26.65 27.53 -2.10
N PRO A 124 27.07 27.39 -0.83
CA PRO A 124 26.39 26.51 0.11
C PRO A 124 24.89 26.83 0.19
N TYR A 125 24.07 25.78 0.18
CA TYR A 125 22.63 25.91 0.27
C TYR A 125 22.19 25.94 1.74
N ASP A 126 21.43 26.96 2.12
CA ASP A 126 20.75 27.05 3.41
C ASP A 126 19.23 27.00 3.21
N GLY A 127 18.49 26.45 4.19
CA GLY A 127 17.03 26.29 4.07
C GLY A 127 16.25 27.59 3.83
N TRP A 128 16.75 28.74 4.27
CA TRP A 128 16.14 30.05 4.00
C TRP A 128 16.20 30.43 2.51
N MET A 129 17.10 29.82 1.73
CA MET A 129 17.22 30.09 0.30
C MET A 129 16.01 29.54 -0.49
N ASN A 130 15.26 28.57 0.03
CA ASN A 130 14.00 28.15 -0.57
C ASN A 130 12.96 29.29 -0.54
N GLY A 131 12.50 29.73 -1.71
CA GLY A 131 11.64 30.92 -1.86
C GLY A 131 12.41 32.23 -1.96
N ALA A 132 13.75 32.21 -2.02
CA ALA A 132 14.55 33.43 -2.10
C ALA A 132 14.40 34.14 -3.46
N ALA A 133 14.33 35.47 -3.42
CA ALA A 133 14.44 36.31 -4.60
C ALA A 133 15.92 36.57 -4.92
N LEU A 134 16.33 36.33 -6.17
CA LEU A 134 17.61 36.81 -6.68
C LEU A 134 17.43 38.24 -7.19
N ARG A 135 18.15 39.19 -6.60
CA ARG A 135 18.16 40.59 -6.99
C ARG A 135 19.53 40.99 -7.50
N LEU A 136 19.60 41.89 -8.47
CA LEU A 136 20.85 42.49 -8.89
C LEU A 136 20.95 43.90 -8.30
N SER A 137 21.94 44.11 -7.44
CA SER A 137 22.27 45.43 -6.90
C SER A 137 23.33 46.08 -7.78
N ARG A 138 23.01 47.26 -8.31
CA ARG A 138 23.95 48.10 -9.05
C ARG A 138 24.34 49.28 -8.19
N CYS A 139 25.64 49.48 -7.99
CA CYS A 139 26.19 50.65 -7.31
C CYS A 139 27.20 51.37 -8.22
N ASP A 140 26.94 52.65 -8.53
CA ASP A 140 27.84 53.51 -9.29
C ASP A 140 28.73 54.29 -8.32
N TYR A 141 30.04 54.10 -8.41
CA TYR A 141 31.04 54.70 -7.52
C TYR A 141 31.79 55.85 -8.20
N GLY A 142 31.93 56.94 -7.46
CA GLY A 142 32.77 58.08 -7.82
C GLY A 142 34.20 57.97 -7.28
N CYS A 143 34.87 59.11 -7.20
CA CYS A 143 36.15 59.24 -6.51
C CYS A 143 36.00 58.89 -5.01
N CYS A 144 37.07 58.36 -4.40
CA CYS A 144 37.11 58.04 -2.97
C CYS A 144 36.09 56.99 -2.46
N ASN A 145 35.59 56.12 -3.35
CA ASN A 145 34.63 55.05 -3.01
C ASN A 145 33.24 55.58 -2.58
N THR A 146 32.92 56.82 -2.91
CA THR A 146 31.58 57.37 -2.69
C THR A 146 30.57 56.74 -3.65
N VAL A 147 29.47 56.19 -3.13
CA VAL A 147 28.33 55.70 -3.93
C VAL A 147 27.56 56.92 -4.46
N LEU A 148 27.54 57.07 -5.78
CA LEU A 148 26.85 58.15 -6.50
C LEU A 148 25.40 57.78 -6.83
N ALA A 149 25.15 56.50 -7.13
CA ALA A 149 23.83 55.95 -7.36
C ALA A 149 23.80 54.49 -6.92
N ALA A 150 22.65 54.05 -6.40
CA ALA A 150 22.38 52.66 -6.08
C ALA A 150 20.99 52.29 -6.61
N ARG A 151 20.89 51.14 -7.28
CA ARG A 151 19.64 50.62 -7.85
C ARG A 151 19.58 49.11 -7.60
N GLN A 152 18.38 48.57 -7.54
CA GLN A 152 18.16 47.13 -7.42
C GLN A 152 17.02 46.70 -8.34
N GLY A 153 17.15 45.51 -8.93
CA GLY A 153 16.12 44.87 -9.76
C GLY A 153 15.99 43.38 -9.42
N LEU A 154 14.81 42.80 -9.66
CA LEU A 154 14.39 41.46 -9.24
C LEU A 154 14.66 40.43 -10.35
N LEU A 155 15.83 39.81 -10.41
CA LEU A 155 16.14 38.92 -11.53
C LEU A 155 15.24 37.68 -11.59
N GLY A 156 14.84 37.12 -10.45
CA GLY A 156 14.02 35.92 -10.38
C GLY A 156 13.83 35.42 -8.96
N HIS A 157 13.29 34.21 -8.82
CA HIS A 157 13.12 33.51 -7.55
C HIS A 157 13.65 32.09 -7.67
N PHE A 158 14.22 31.59 -6.57
CA PHE A 158 14.53 30.17 -6.41
C PHE A 158 13.47 29.54 -5.51
N GLU A 159 12.84 28.48 -5.99
CA GLU A 159 11.96 27.63 -5.20
C GLU A 159 12.38 26.18 -5.42
N GLU A 160 12.50 25.44 -4.33
CA GLU A 160 12.75 24.01 -4.45
C GLU A 160 11.57 23.34 -5.16
N PRO A 161 11.83 22.40 -6.07
CA PRO A 161 10.76 21.59 -6.62
C PRO A 161 10.08 20.84 -5.47
N VAL A 162 8.82 21.15 -5.19
CA VAL A 162 8.01 20.34 -4.27
C VAL A 162 7.89 18.95 -4.88
N PRO A 163 8.36 17.87 -4.22
CA PRO A 163 8.23 16.52 -4.74
C PRO A 163 6.75 16.23 -4.99
N TYR A 164 6.41 15.88 -6.23
CA TYR A 164 5.05 15.48 -6.54
C TYR A 164 4.75 14.17 -5.79
N THR A 165 3.76 14.21 -4.90
CA THR A 165 3.25 13.02 -4.22
C THR A 165 1.99 12.56 -4.93
N PRO A 166 1.97 11.35 -5.52
CA PRO A 166 0.77 10.80 -6.16
C PRO A 166 -0.40 10.74 -5.17
N ARG A 167 -1.60 11.12 -5.61
CA ARG A 167 -2.80 11.07 -4.77
C ARG A 167 -3.34 9.65 -4.73
N PRO A 168 -3.51 9.00 -3.57
CA PRO A 168 -4.02 7.64 -3.52
C PRO A 168 -5.46 7.55 -4.03
N VAL A 169 -5.76 6.43 -4.68
CA VAL A 169 -7.12 6.07 -5.13
C VAL A 169 -7.60 4.90 -4.30
N TYR A 170 -8.47 5.19 -3.32
CA TYR A 170 -9.06 4.17 -2.44
C TYR A 170 -10.26 3.48 -3.10
N VAL A 171 -10.31 2.16 -3.00
CA VAL A 171 -11.40 1.34 -3.55
C VAL A 171 -12.40 1.03 -2.46
N ARG A 172 -13.69 1.22 -2.77
CA ARG A 172 -14.78 0.75 -1.93
C ARG A 172 -15.00 -0.76 -2.18
N PRO A 173 -14.83 -1.62 -1.17
CA PRO A 173 -15.15 -3.03 -1.30
C PRO A 173 -16.64 -3.27 -1.55
N THR A 174 -16.96 -4.34 -2.27
CA THR A 174 -18.34 -4.78 -2.46
C THR A 174 -18.96 -5.13 -1.11
N ALA A 175 -20.16 -4.63 -0.84
CA ALA A 175 -20.87 -4.93 0.39
C ALA A 175 -21.29 -6.41 0.43
N GLU A 176 -21.01 -7.07 1.55
CA GLU A 176 -21.51 -8.41 1.82
C GLU A 176 -23.03 -8.34 2.02
N ALA A 177 -23.81 -9.08 1.23
CA ALA A 177 -25.27 -9.07 1.32
C ALA A 177 -25.76 -9.61 2.68
N VAL A 178 -25.09 -10.64 3.19
CA VAL A 178 -25.36 -11.26 4.50
C VAL A 178 -24.04 -11.71 5.12
N LYS A 179 -23.69 -11.19 6.30
CA LYS A 179 -22.47 -11.57 7.02
C LYS A 179 -22.61 -12.93 7.69
N SER A 180 -22.51 -14.00 6.90
CA SER A 180 -22.66 -15.38 7.36
C SER A 180 -21.33 -15.98 7.81
N ARG A 181 -21.30 -16.57 9.00
CA ARG A 181 -20.12 -17.24 9.59
C ARG A 181 -20.54 -18.58 10.19
N SER A 182 -19.56 -19.43 10.47
CA SER A 182 -19.83 -20.73 11.09
C SER A 182 -18.76 -21.16 12.08
N LEU A 183 -19.20 -21.83 13.16
CA LEU A 183 -18.34 -22.55 14.09
C LEU A 183 -18.62 -24.04 13.96
N SER A 184 -17.57 -24.86 13.91
CA SER A 184 -17.69 -26.31 13.75
C SER A 184 -16.88 -27.05 14.80
N GLY A 185 -17.29 -28.28 15.11
CA GLY A 185 -16.57 -29.18 16.00
C GLY A 185 -17.14 -30.59 15.95
N SER A 186 -16.60 -31.46 16.80
CA SER A 186 -17.04 -32.85 16.93
C SER A 186 -17.23 -33.19 18.42
N ALA A 187 -18.26 -33.98 18.72
CA ALA A 187 -18.54 -34.47 20.06
C ALA A 187 -18.62 -36.00 20.07
N PHE A 188 -18.00 -36.63 21.07
CA PHE A 188 -17.90 -38.08 21.19
C PHE A 188 -18.86 -38.61 22.25
N ILE A 189 -20.17 -38.45 21.99
CA ILE A 189 -21.21 -38.81 22.94
C ILE A 189 -21.26 -40.34 23.14
N ASP A 190 -21.02 -40.77 24.39
CA ASP A 190 -21.10 -42.14 24.83
C ASP A 190 -22.58 -42.57 25.00
N PHE A 191 -22.94 -43.70 24.41
CA PHE A 191 -24.25 -44.33 24.59
C PHE A 191 -24.09 -45.70 25.24
N PRO A 192 -25.02 -46.15 26.10
CA PRO A 192 -25.09 -47.55 26.48
C PRO A 192 -25.25 -48.45 25.24
N VAL A 193 -24.76 -49.69 25.34
CA VAL A 193 -24.76 -50.65 24.22
C VAL A 193 -26.17 -50.77 23.63
N ASN A 194 -26.28 -50.66 22.30
CA ASN A 194 -27.53 -50.71 21.53
C ASN A 194 -28.62 -49.71 21.98
N LYS A 195 -28.23 -48.59 22.59
CA LYS A 195 -29.15 -47.50 22.93
C LYS A 195 -28.81 -46.21 22.18
N THR A 196 -29.84 -45.38 22.03
CA THR A 196 -29.79 -44.04 21.41
C THR A 196 -30.11 -42.93 22.41
N VAL A 197 -30.46 -43.25 23.65
CA VAL A 197 -30.79 -42.26 24.68
C VAL A 197 -29.51 -41.64 25.25
N ILE A 198 -29.46 -40.30 25.29
CA ILE A 198 -28.37 -39.56 25.93
C ILE A 198 -28.58 -39.54 27.45
N TYR A 199 -27.53 -39.90 28.17
CA TYR A 199 -27.42 -39.72 29.62
C TYR A 199 -26.30 -38.72 29.88
N PRO A 200 -26.59 -37.49 30.34
CA PRO A 200 -25.58 -36.44 30.49
C PRO A 200 -24.41 -36.83 31.40
N ASP A 201 -24.67 -37.56 32.48
CA ASP A 201 -23.64 -37.99 33.44
C ASP A 201 -22.98 -39.32 33.08
N TYR A 202 -23.33 -39.92 31.93
CA TYR A 202 -22.74 -41.19 31.52
C TYR A 202 -21.35 -40.96 30.93
N ARG A 203 -20.33 -41.48 31.63
CA ARG A 203 -18.93 -41.41 31.24
C ARG A 203 -18.48 -39.96 31.02
N ARG A 204 -18.14 -39.59 29.78
CA ARG A 204 -17.59 -38.27 29.41
C ARG A 204 -18.64 -37.34 28.81
N ASN A 205 -19.92 -37.74 28.81
CA ASN A 205 -20.97 -36.97 28.14
C ASN A 205 -21.10 -35.54 28.66
N THR A 206 -20.93 -35.29 29.97
CA THR A 206 -20.97 -33.92 30.51
C THR A 206 -19.97 -33.01 29.79
N ALA A 207 -18.75 -33.49 29.57
CA ALA A 207 -17.72 -32.73 28.88
C ALA A 207 -17.99 -32.61 27.37
N GLU A 208 -18.43 -33.68 26.72
CA GLU A 208 -18.69 -33.69 25.27
C GLU A 208 -19.93 -32.86 24.88
N LEU A 209 -21.00 -32.92 25.67
CA LEU A 209 -22.19 -32.05 25.52
C LEU A 209 -21.82 -30.59 25.78
N GLY A 210 -21.03 -30.35 26.83
CA GLY A 210 -20.53 -29.01 27.18
C GLY A 210 -19.73 -28.33 26.06
N LYS A 211 -19.06 -29.08 25.16
CA LYS A 211 -18.38 -28.50 23.99
C LYS A 211 -19.36 -27.87 23.00
N ILE A 212 -20.44 -28.58 22.69
CA ILE A 212 -21.48 -28.10 21.77
C ILE A 212 -22.19 -26.91 22.39
N GLU A 213 -22.58 -27.04 23.66
CA GLU A 213 -23.22 -25.98 24.45
C GLU A 213 -22.36 -24.71 24.48
N ALA A 214 -21.08 -24.82 24.83
CA ALA A 214 -20.15 -23.70 24.82
C ALA A 214 -20.01 -23.05 23.44
N THR A 215 -20.04 -23.84 22.36
CA THR A 215 -19.99 -23.30 21.00
C THR A 215 -21.25 -22.46 20.69
N ILE A 216 -22.43 -22.98 21.04
CA ILE A 216 -23.70 -22.25 20.87
C ILE A 216 -23.72 -20.99 21.76
N ASP A 217 -23.32 -21.11 23.03
CA ASP A 217 -23.32 -20.03 24.02
C ASP A 217 -22.35 -18.89 23.67
N SER A 218 -21.27 -19.20 22.94
CA SER A 218 -20.28 -18.21 22.47
C SER A 218 -20.85 -17.18 21.49
N VAL A 219 -21.94 -17.52 20.79
CA VAL A 219 -22.55 -16.65 19.77
C VAL A 219 -23.98 -16.26 20.09
N ARG A 220 -24.77 -17.10 20.78
CA ARG A 220 -26.19 -16.84 21.03
C ARG A 220 -26.46 -15.58 21.88
N ASN A 221 -25.52 -15.23 22.74
CA ASN A 221 -25.68 -14.12 23.71
C ASN A 221 -25.25 -12.79 23.10
N ASP A 222 -24.68 -12.82 21.90
CA ASP A 222 -24.28 -11.64 21.17
C ASP A 222 -25.50 -11.01 20.49
N ARG A 223 -25.80 -9.77 20.85
CA ARG A 223 -26.97 -9.03 20.34
C ARG A 223 -26.87 -8.70 18.85
N ASP A 224 -25.68 -8.77 18.28
CA ASP A 224 -25.46 -8.51 16.85
C ASP A 224 -25.59 -9.78 16.00
N VAL A 225 -25.82 -10.94 16.63
CA VAL A 225 -25.77 -12.26 15.99
C VAL A 225 -27.12 -12.94 16.00
N THR A 226 -27.45 -13.64 14.92
CA THR A 226 -28.60 -14.54 14.83
C THR A 226 -28.15 -15.90 14.34
N ILE A 227 -28.36 -16.96 15.14
CA ILE A 227 -28.11 -18.33 14.71
C ILE A 227 -29.15 -18.71 13.67
N THR A 228 -28.70 -19.10 12.49
CA THR A 228 -29.57 -19.48 11.36
C THR A 228 -29.64 -20.97 11.13
N SER A 229 -28.63 -21.73 11.55
CA SER A 229 -28.64 -23.20 11.46
C SER A 229 -27.74 -23.82 12.53
N VAL A 230 -28.19 -24.93 13.11
CA VAL A 230 -27.40 -25.86 13.90
C VAL A 230 -27.47 -27.21 13.19
N TRP A 231 -26.45 -27.50 12.41
CA TRP A 231 -26.34 -28.76 11.68
C TRP A 231 -25.61 -29.79 12.51
N LEU A 232 -26.15 -31.01 12.61
CA LEU A 232 -25.59 -32.13 13.35
C LEU A 232 -25.48 -33.35 12.44
N LYS A 233 -24.34 -34.03 12.42
CA LYS A 233 -24.18 -35.28 11.66
C LYS A 233 -23.56 -36.37 12.51
N GLY A 234 -24.31 -37.42 12.78
CA GLY A 234 -23.84 -38.56 13.57
C GLY A 234 -23.21 -39.65 12.71
N TYR A 235 -22.18 -40.27 13.27
CA TYR A 235 -21.39 -41.32 12.65
C TYR A 235 -21.42 -42.59 13.50
N ALA A 236 -21.34 -43.76 12.85
CA ALA A 236 -21.07 -45.02 13.53
C ALA A 236 -19.78 -45.67 13.01
N SER A 237 -19.23 -46.60 13.80
CA SER A 237 -18.10 -47.42 13.40
C SER A 237 -18.56 -48.65 12.59
N PRO A 238 -17.78 -49.12 11.61
CA PRO A 238 -18.09 -50.33 10.82
C PRO A 238 -17.79 -51.60 11.63
N GLU A 239 -18.68 -51.98 12.54
CA GLU A 239 -18.50 -53.11 13.47
C GLU A 239 -19.74 -53.99 13.67
N SER A 240 -20.76 -53.76 12.86
CA SER A 240 -22.10 -54.35 12.95
C SER A 240 -22.76 -54.20 11.59
N PRO A 241 -23.84 -54.94 11.30
CA PRO A 241 -24.53 -54.81 10.03
C PRO A 241 -24.87 -53.35 9.72
N TRP A 242 -24.64 -52.91 8.50
CA TRP A 242 -24.80 -51.54 8.05
C TRP A 242 -26.18 -50.94 8.43
N THR A 243 -27.23 -51.75 8.34
CA THR A 243 -28.60 -51.35 8.71
C THR A 243 -28.74 -50.99 10.19
N HIS A 244 -28.02 -51.70 11.06
CA HIS A 244 -27.97 -51.42 12.49
C HIS A 244 -27.16 -50.16 12.78
N ASN A 245 -26.00 -50.00 12.13
CA ASN A 245 -25.17 -48.80 12.24
C ASN A 245 -25.92 -47.55 11.78
N ARG A 246 -26.66 -47.65 10.67
CA ARG A 246 -27.57 -46.60 10.19
C ARG A 246 -28.62 -46.22 11.23
N MET A 247 -29.28 -47.20 11.83
CA MET A 247 -30.30 -46.94 12.87
C MET A 247 -29.68 -46.23 14.08
N LEU A 248 -28.49 -46.66 14.52
CA LEU A 248 -27.78 -46.03 15.62
C LEU A 248 -27.36 -44.60 15.29
N ALA A 249 -26.78 -44.35 14.11
CA ALA A 249 -26.35 -43.02 13.68
C ALA A 249 -27.53 -42.04 13.65
N ILE A 250 -28.66 -42.43 13.04
CA ILE A 250 -29.89 -41.62 13.00
C ILE A 250 -30.41 -41.36 14.42
N GLY A 251 -30.64 -42.43 15.19
CA GLY A 251 -31.29 -42.32 16.50
C GLY A 251 -30.46 -41.54 17.51
N ARG A 252 -29.13 -41.63 17.47
CA ARG A 252 -28.22 -40.87 18.34
C ARG A 252 -28.17 -39.39 17.98
N THR A 253 -28.18 -39.07 16.68
CA THR A 253 -28.23 -37.68 16.20
C THR A 253 -29.56 -37.02 16.58
N GLU A 254 -30.68 -37.74 16.45
CA GLU A 254 -32.00 -37.26 16.88
C GLU A 254 -32.09 -37.06 18.39
N ALA A 255 -31.47 -37.95 19.18
CA ALA A 255 -31.40 -37.76 20.63
C ALA A 255 -30.59 -36.51 21.00
N LEU A 256 -29.51 -36.21 20.27
CA LEU A 256 -28.74 -34.98 20.47
C LEU A 256 -29.51 -33.73 20.06
N LYS A 257 -30.19 -33.75 18.91
CA LYS A 257 -31.11 -32.68 18.49
C LYS A 257 -32.16 -32.40 19.56
N LYS A 258 -32.77 -33.45 20.11
CA LYS A 258 -33.74 -33.31 21.20
C LYS A 258 -33.12 -32.71 22.46
N HIS A 259 -31.93 -33.15 22.84
CA HIS A 259 -31.22 -32.63 24.01
C HIS A 259 -30.93 -31.13 23.85
N ILE A 260 -30.37 -30.71 22.72
CA ILE A 260 -30.12 -29.30 22.40
C ILE A 260 -31.44 -28.50 22.39
N GLY A 261 -32.50 -29.03 21.76
CA GLY A 261 -33.81 -28.37 21.72
C GLY A 261 -34.51 -28.23 23.07
N GLN A 262 -34.08 -28.96 24.11
CA GLN A 262 -34.56 -28.79 25.48
C GLN A 262 -33.82 -27.67 26.22
N LEU A 263 -32.53 -27.47 25.92
CA LEU A 263 -31.69 -26.43 26.52
C LEU A 263 -31.88 -25.07 25.85
N TYR A 264 -32.10 -25.09 24.54
CA TYR A 264 -32.15 -23.91 23.69
C TYR A 264 -33.48 -23.84 22.96
N ARG A 265 -34.09 -22.66 22.95
CA ARG A 265 -35.27 -22.38 22.11
C ARG A 265 -34.78 -21.89 20.76
N PHE A 266 -35.01 -22.69 19.73
CA PHE A 266 -34.79 -22.32 18.33
C PHE A 266 -36.10 -22.40 17.56
N ASP A 267 -36.21 -21.61 16.49
CA ASP A 267 -37.33 -21.71 15.56
C ASP A 267 -37.32 -23.06 14.84
N GLU A 268 -38.49 -23.46 14.34
CA GLU A 268 -38.63 -24.70 13.59
C GLU A 268 -37.71 -24.70 12.36
N GLY A 269 -37.00 -25.81 12.13
CA GLY A 269 -36.07 -25.96 11.01
C GLY A 269 -34.64 -25.47 11.27
N VAL A 270 -34.35 -24.76 12.38
CA VAL A 270 -32.97 -24.32 12.67
C VAL A 270 -32.03 -25.49 12.99
N ILE A 271 -32.50 -26.50 13.73
CA ILE A 271 -31.70 -27.70 14.00
C ILE A 271 -31.94 -28.75 12.92
N GLU A 272 -30.91 -28.97 12.11
CA GLU A 272 -30.87 -29.96 11.04
C GLU A 272 -29.99 -31.15 11.41
N THR A 273 -30.37 -32.33 10.93
CA THR A 273 -29.65 -33.58 11.23
C THR A 273 -29.34 -34.33 9.95
N ASP A 274 -28.11 -34.82 9.85
CA ASP A 274 -27.64 -35.76 8.85
C ASP A 274 -27.03 -36.99 9.55
N TYR A 275 -26.71 -38.03 8.79
CA TYR A 275 -26.08 -39.23 9.32
C TYR A 275 -25.14 -39.87 8.33
N GLU A 276 -24.10 -40.51 8.85
CA GLU A 276 -23.26 -41.45 8.11
C GLU A 276 -23.34 -42.81 8.83
N PRO A 277 -23.91 -43.84 8.21
CA PRO A 277 -24.01 -45.16 8.82
C PRO A 277 -22.65 -45.68 9.28
N GLU A 278 -21.60 -45.52 8.48
CA GLU A 278 -20.27 -46.03 8.81
C GLU A 278 -19.18 -45.05 8.38
N ASP A 279 -18.37 -44.58 9.34
CA ASP A 279 -17.28 -43.63 9.11
C ASP A 279 -16.05 -44.30 8.47
N TRP A 280 -16.21 -44.73 7.23
CA TRP A 280 -15.12 -45.30 6.42
C TRP A 280 -14.02 -44.29 6.13
N ALA A 281 -14.36 -43.00 6.01
CA ALA A 281 -13.39 -41.93 5.81
C ALA A 281 -12.50 -41.75 7.06
N GLY A 282 -13.11 -41.69 8.25
CA GLY A 282 -12.40 -41.64 9.52
C GLY A 282 -11.53 -42.89 9.75
N LEU A 283 -12.06 -44.09 9.44
CA LEU A 283 -11.28 -45.33 9.50
C LEU A 283 -10.07 -45.27 8.57
N ARG A 284 -10.26 -44.84 7.32
CA ARG A 284 -9.18 -44.68 6.34
C ARG A 284 -8.08 -43.77 6.87
N SER A 285 -8.45 -42.56 7.33
CA SER A 285 -7.51 -41.58 7.87
C SER A 285 -6.79 -42.04 9.13
N TYR A 286 -7.41 -42.91 9.95
CA TYR A 286 -6.73 -43.53 11.09
C TYR A 286 -5.70 -44.56 10.63
N VAL A 287 -6.11 -45.49 9.75
CA VAL A 287 -5.25 -46.57 9.25
C VAL A 287 -4.03 -46.00 8.51
N GLU A 288 -4.22 -44.96 7.69
CA GLU A 288 -3.14 -44.28 6.96
C GLU A 288 -2.02 -43.76 7.88
N ARG A 289 -2.38 -43.29 9.07
CA ARG A 289 -1.44 -42.76 10.08
C ARG A 289 -0.93 -43.80 11.08
N SER A 290 -1.38 -45.05 10.95
CA SER A 290 -1.05 -46.13 11.88
C SER A 290 0.23 -46.88 11.49
N ASN A 291 0.71 -47.70 12.43
CA ASN A 291 1.81 -48.65 12.23
C ASN A 291 1.31 -50.10 12.15
N LEU A 292 0.09 -50.32 11.64
CA LEU A 292 -0.45 -51.67 11.46
C LEU A 292 0.41 -52.47 10.48
N THR A 293 0.62 -53.76 10.76
CA THR A 293 1.44 -54.66 9.94
C THR A 293 0.93 -54.73 8.51
N HIS A 294 -0.37 -54.94 8.32
CA HIS A 294 -1.03 -55.02 7.01
C HIS A 294 -1.72 -53.71 6.60
N ARG A 295 -1.10 -52.56 6.92
CA ARG A 295 -1.70 -51.23 6.67
C ARG A 295 -2.13 -51.02 5.22
N ALA A 296 -1.26 -51.34 4.27
CA ALA A 296 -1.51 -51.09 2.85
C ALA A 296 -2.67 -51.93 2.32
N GLU A 297 -2.75 -53.17 2.73
CA GLU A 297 -3.79 -54.12 2.34
C GLU A 297 -5.14 -53.76 2.97
N ILE A 298 -5.15 -53.32 4.23
CA ILE A 298 -6.37 -52.83 4.89
C ILE A 298 -6.87 -51.55 4.20
N LEU A 299 -5.98 -50.60 3.86
CA LEU A 299 -6.36 -49.42 3.07
C LEU A 299 -6.95 -49.79 1.72
N ALA A 300 -6.36 -50.76 1.00
CA ALA A 300 -6.89 -51.24 -0.26
C ALA A 300 -8.30 -51.85 -0.13
N LEU A 301 -8.61 -52.49 1.00
CA LEU A 301 -9.97 -52.98 1.29
C LEU A 301 -10.94 -51.84 1.59
N ILE A 302 -10.51 -50.84 2.36
CA ILE A 302 -11.33 -49.66 2.67
C ILE A 302 -11.67 -48.89 1.38
N ASP A 303 -10.69 -48.67 0.52
CA ASP A 303 -10.80 -47.94 -0.76
C ASP A 303 -11.46 -48.77 -1.87
N SER A 304 -11.78 -50.05 -1.62
CA SER A 304 -12.40 -50.92 -2.62
C SER A 304 -13.87 -50.57 -2.91
N SER A 305 -14.41 -51.15 -3.98
CA SER A 305 -15.83 -51.04 -4.35
C SER A 305 -16.73 -52.08 -3.68
N LEU A 306 -16.25 -52.80 -2.67
CA LEU A 306 -17.06 -53.76 -1.94
C LEU A 306 -18.18 -53.06 -1.15
N GLU A 307 -19.31 -53.72 -0.95
CA GLU A 307 -20.35 -53.23 -0.05
C GLU A 307 -19.81 -53.13 1.40
N PRO A 308 -20.31 -52.18 2.22
CA PRO A 308 -19.77 -51.90 3.55
C PRO A 308 -19.63 -53.14 4.46
N ASP A 309 -20.69 -53.94 4.60
CA ASP A 309 -20.67 -55.19 5.37
C ASP A 309 -19.63 -56.20 4.83
N ALA A 310 -19.46 -56.26 3.51
CA ALA A 310 -18.50 -57.14 2.86
C ALA A 310 -17.05 -56.66 3.08
N LYS A 311 -16.82 -55.33 3.11
CA LYS A 311 -15.53 -54.74 3.49
C LYS A 311 -15.16 -55.13 4.91
N GLU A 312 -16.06 -54.86 5.86
CA GLU A 312 -15.84 -55.16 7.27
C GLU A 312 -15.56 -56.66 7.47
N ALA A 313 -16.42 -57.53 6.94
CA ALA A 313 -16.27 -58.98 7.09
C ALA A 313 -14.95 -59.50 6.50
N LYS A 314 -14.48 -58.90 5.40
CA LYS A 314 -13.20 -59.27 4.78
C LYS A 314 -12.02 -58.80 5.61
N ILE A 315 -12.04 -57.57 6.14
CA ILE A 315 -10.99 -57.07 7.05
C ILE A 315 -10.94 -57.96 8.31
N LYS A 316 -12.09 -58.23 8.92
CA LYS A 316 -12.21 -59.05 10.14
C LYS A 316 -11.68 -60.48 9.97
N ARG A 317 -11.96 -61.11 8.82
CA ARG A 317 -11.52 -62.48 8.54
C ARG A 317 -10.04 -62.56 8.14
N SER A 318 -9.57 -61.62 7.33
CA SER A 318 -8.21 -61.64 6.79
C SER A 318 -7.17 -61.11 7.78
N TYR A 319 -7.56 -60.16 8.65
CA TYR A 319 -6.66 -59.44 9.56
C TYR A 319 -7.26 -59.38 10.98
N PRO A 320 -7.45 -60.52 11.67
CA PRO A 320 -8.17 -60.58 12.95
C PRO A 320 -7.47 -59.82 14.09
N GLU A 321 -6.13 -59.80 14.11
CA GLU A 321 -5.35 -59.08 15.12
C GLU A 321 -5.48 -57.56 14.95
N GLU A 322 -5.32 -57.06 13.72
CA GLU A 322 -5.51 -55.64 13.42
C GLU A 322 -6.97 -55.22 13.58
N TYR A 323 -7.94 -56.07 13.24
CA TYR A 323 -9.35 -55.77 13.47
C TYR A 323 -9.65 -55.63 14.97
N ASP A 324 -9.15 -56.53 15.84
CA ASP A 324 -9.31 -56.39 17.30
C ASP A 324 -8.62 -55.12 17.83
N PHE A 325 -7.46 -54.76 17.28
CA PHE A 325 -6.81 -53.50 17.60
C PHE A 325 -7.65 -52.28 17.18
N LEU A 326 -8.18 -52.27 15.96
CA LEU A 326 -9.04 -51.19 15.44
C LEU A 326 -10.33 -51.09 16.25
N LEU A 327 -10.95 -52.22 16.61
CA LEU A 327 -12.15 -52.28 17.43
C LEU A 327 -11.94 -51.62 18.81
N LYS A 328 -10.76 -51.81 19.42
CA LYS A 328 -10.44 -51.25 20.75
C LYS A 328 -9.98 -49.79 20.70
N ASN A 329 -9.20 -49.42 19.68
CA ASN A 329 -8.44 -48.16 19.69
C ASN A 329 -8.91 -47.13 18.66
N CYS A 330 -9.55 -47.56 17.56
CA CYS A 330 -10.02 -46.69 16.49
C CYS A 330 -11.54 -46.51 16.51
N TYR A 331 -12.29 -47.61 16.49
CA TYR A 331 -13.74 -47.61 16.30
C TYR A 331 -14.51 -46.78 17.34
N PRO A 332 -14.13 -46.73 18.63
CA PRO A 332 -14.79 -45.83 19.57
C PRO A 332 -14.74 -44.35 19.17
N ALA A 333 -13.65 -43.91 18.53
CA ALA A 333 -13.52 -42.53 18.04
C ALA A 333 -14.31 -42.28 16.74
N LEU A 334 -14.64 -43.32 15.97
CA LEU A 334 -15.49 -43.18 14.77
C LEU A 334 -16.97 -42.96 15.12
N ARG A 335 -17.34 -43.14 16.39
CA ARG A 335 -18.70 -42.90 16.91
C ARG A 335 -18.80 -41.48 17.45
N HIS A 336 -18.87 -40.52 16.55
CA HIS A 336 -18.90 -39.11 16.89
C HIS A 336 -20.09 -38.41 16.23
N THR A 337 -20.35 -37.17 16.66
CA THR A 337 -21.27 -36.27 15.98
C THR A 337 -20.55 -34.99 15.66
N ASP A 338 -20.43 -34.71 14.37
CA ASP A 338 -19.96 -33.43 13.88
C ASP A 338 -21.09 -32.41 13.97
N TYR A 339 -20.75 -31.18 14.30
CA TYR A 339 -21.70 -30.09 14.38
C TYR A 339 -21.17 -28.83 13.71
N ARG A 340 -22.09 -28.04 13.16
CA ARG A 340 -21.82 -26.72 12.58
C ARG A 340 -22.92 -25.74 12.94
N ILE A 341 -22.56 -24.69 13.67
CA ILE A 341 -23.44 -23.57 14.00
C ILE A 341 -23.19 -22.49 12.97
N THR A 342 -24.17 -22.23 12.10
CA THR A 342 -24.16 -21.12 11.15
C THR A 342 -24.94 -19.95 11.73
N TYR A 343 -24.40 -18.76 11.61
CA TYR A 343 -25.03 -17.55 12.13
C TYR A 343 -24.74 -16.35 11.23
N THR A 344 -25.61 -15.36 11.29
CA THR A 344 -25.46 -14.09 10.61
C THR A 344 -25.14 -12.99 11.62
N ILE A 345 -24.29 -12.05 11.21
CA ILE A 345 -24.00 -10.83 11.95
C ILE A 345 -24.75 -9.70 11.28
N ARG A 346 -25.48 -8.88 12.03
CA ARG A 346 -26.18 -7.72 11.45
C ARG A 346 -25.20 -6.77 10.76
N THR A 347 -25.68 -6.05 9.76
CA THR A 347 -24.93 -4.98 9.11
C THR A 347 -24.87 -3.75 10.02
N PHE A 348 -23.71 -3.11 10.07
CA PHE A 348 -23.45 -1.85 10.75
C PHE A 348 -23.36 -0.74 9.70
N SER A 349 -24.10 0.35 9.89
CA SER A 349 -24.11 1.48 8.95
C SER A 349 -23.67 2.81 9.57
N ASP A 350 -23.69 2.91 10.90
CA ASP A 350 -23.22 4.09 11.62
C ASP A 350 -21.69 4.04 11.81
N ALA A 351 -20.97 5.03 11.29
CA ALA A 351 -19.51 5.06 11.34
C ALA A 351 -18.97 5.07 12.78
N GLN A 352 -19.66 5.70 13.73
CA GLN A 352 -19.23 5.74 15.13
C GLN A 352 -19.38 4.38 15.82
N GLU A 353 -20.47 3.67 15.55
CA GLU A 353 -20.66 2.29 15.96
C GLU A 353 -19.59 1.36 15.38
N ILE A 354 -19.34 1.45 14.08
CA ILE A 354 -18.31 0.64 13.41
C ILE A 354 -16.95 0.87 14.06
N ARG A 355 -16.56 2.12 14.32
CA ARG A 355 -15.30 2.45 15.01
C ARG A 355 -15.20 1.82 16.41
N ARG A 356 -16.29 1.81 17.19
CA ARG A 356 -16.29 1.14 18.51
C ARG A 356 -16.14 -0.38 18.40
N ILE A 357 -16.81 -0.98 17.42
CA ILE A 357 -16.72 -2.42 17.16
C ILE A 357 -15.33 -2.78 16.67
N MET A 358 -14.71 -1.97 15.80
CA MET A 358 -13.34 -2.19 15.34
C MET A 358 -12.33 -2.34 16.48
N LEU A 359 -12.48 -1.55 17.55
CA LEU A 359 -11.55 -1.59 18.68
C LEU A 359 -11.70 -2.84 19.56
N THR A 360 -12.87 -3.49 19.54
CA THR A 360 -13.22 -4.54 20.52
C THR A 360 -13.50 -5.89 19.88
N GLN A 361 -14.15 -5.91 18.72
CA GLN A 361 -14.59 -7.09 17.98
C GLN A 361 -14.50 -6.86 16.45
N PRO A 362 -13.31 -6.52 15.90
CA PRO A 362 -13.14 -6.19 14.48
C PRO A 362 -13.57 -7.32 13.53
N GLN A 363 -13.52 -8.57 13.97
CA GLN A 363 -13.97 -9.75 13.22
C GLN A 363 -15.47 -9.73 12.87
N LYS A 364 -16.28 -8.87 13.50
CA LYS A 364 -17.70 -8.66 13.17
C LYS A 364 -17.91 -7.78 11.94
N LEU A 365 -16.91 -6.98 11.59
CA LEU A 365 -17.01 -5.99 10.53
C LEU A 365 -16.65 -6.63 9.20
N SER A 366 -17.47 -6.38 8.20
CA SER A 366 -17.14 -6.59 6.79
C SER A 366 -16.17 -5.53 6.30
N LEU A 367 -15.47 -5.83 5.21
CA LEU A 367 -14.52 -4.90 4.61
C LEU A 367 -15.18 -3.58 4.16
N ASN A 368 -16.40 -3.63 3.63
CA ASN A 368 -17.16 -2.41 3.29
C ASN A 368 -17.49 -1.58 4.54
N GLU A 369 -17.73 -2.19 5.70
CA GLU A 369 -18.00 -1.44 6.94
C GLU A 369 -16.75 -0.71 7.43
N PHE A 370 -15.56 -1.32 7.35
CA PHE A 370 -14.30 -0.60 7.58
C PHE A 370 -14.17 0.61 6.65
N TYR A 371 -14.50 0.47 5.37
CA TYR A 371 -14.50 1.58 4.43
C TYR A 371 -15.49 2.69 4.82
N LEU A 372 -16.71 2.34 5.26
CA LEU A 372 -17.69 3.31 5.76
C LEU A 372 -17.18 4.10 6.98
N ALA A 373 -16.48 3.43 7.90
CA ALA A 373 -15.84 4.11 9.03
C ALA A 373 -14.73 5.08 8.58
N ALA A 374 -13.91 4.67 7.60
CA ALA A 374 -12.86 5.51 7.06
C ALA A 374 -13.41 6.77 6.37
N GLN A 375 -14.58 6.70 5.72
CA GLN A 375 -15.21 7.86 5.07
C GLN A 375 -15.59 8.99 6.04
N ALA A 376 -15.76 8.68 7.33
CA ALA A 376 -16.02 9.70 8.35
C ALA A 376 -14.73 10.35 8.89
N CYS A 377 -13.56 9.93 8.42
CA CYS A 377 -12.25 10.39 8.87
C CYS A 377 -11.57 11.23 7.79
N SER A 378 -10.67 12.13 8.20
CA SER A 378 -9.81 12.85 7.24
C SER A 378 -8.79 11.87 6.63
N PRO A 379 -8.68 11.77 5.28
CA PRO A 379 -7.68 10.92 4.64
C PRO A 379 -6.27 11.21 5.15
N GLY A 380 -5.53 10.16 5.50
CA GLY A 380 -4.16 10.24 6.03
C GLY A 380 -4.05 10.52 7.54
N SER A 381 -5.15 10.78 8.25
CA SER A 381 -5.13 10.85 9.72
C SER A 381 -4.77 9.50 10.35
N ASP A 382 -4.22 9.51 11.56
CA ASP A 382 -3.84 8.28 12.29
C ASP A 382 -5.01 7.30 12.39
N GLU A 383 -6.21 7.82 12.64
CA GLU A 383 -7.42 7.02 12.70
C GLU A 383 -7.82 6.42 11.35
N PHE A 384 -7.78 7.22 10.27
CA PHE A 384 -8.04 6.71 8.93
C PHE A 384 -7.06 5.58 8.57
N ASN A 385 -5.80 5.73 8.98
CA ASN A 385 -4.75 4.76 8.70
C ASN A 385 -4.97 3.46 9.50
N GLU A 386 -5.28 3.56 10.79
CA GLU A 386 -5.57 2.41 11.68
C GLU A 386 -6.76 1.58 11.18
N ILE A 387 -7.77 2.23 10.59
CA ILE A 387 -8.93 1.54 10.02
C ILE A 387 -8.50 0.60 8.90
N PHE A 388 -7.68 1.05 7.95
CA PHE A 388 -7.21 0.20 6.85
C PHE A 388 -6.16 -0.83 7.28
N GLU A 389 -5.31 -0.50 8.26
CA GLU A 389 -4.39 -1.47 8.88
C GLU A 389 -5.14 -2.60 9.60
N THR A 390 -6.22 -2.28 10.31
CA THR A 390 -7.08 -3.31 10.93
C THR A 390 -7.87 -4.09 9.89
N ALA A 391 -8.39 -3.43 8.85
CA ALA A 391 -9.10 -4.07 7.76
C ALA A 391 -8.25 -5.14 7.06
N VAL A 392 -7.01 -4.82 6.66
CA VAL A 392 -6.11 -5.79 6.00
C VAL A 392 -5.69 -6.92 6.93
N ARG A 393 -5.59 -6.68 8.25
CA ARG A 393 -5.33 -7.74 9.23
C ARG A 393 -6.50 -8.72 9.36
N MET A 394 -7.73 -8.25 9.18
CA MET A 394 -8.94 -9.11 9.18
C MET A 394 -9.17 -9.80 7.83
N TYR A 395 -8.70 -9.19 6.75
CA TYR A 395 -8.87 -9.68 5.38
C TYR A 395 -7.53 -9.72 4.64
N PRO A 396 -6.55 -10.54 5.09
CA PRO A 396 -5.17 -10.48 4.61
C PRO A 396 -4.98 -10.93 3.15
N GLU A 397 -5.95 -11.65 2.59
CA GLU A 397 -5.94 -12.14 1.21
C GLU A 397 -6.90 -11.35 0.29
N ASP A 398 -7.63 -10.36 0.82
CA ASP A 398 -8.54 -9.56 0.00
C ASP A 398 -7.77 -8.47 -0.76
N THR A 399 -8.03 -8.37 -2.06
CA THR A 399 -7.28 -7.46 -2.94
C THR A 399 -7.58 -5.98 -2.65
N ALA A 400 -8.83 -5.62 -2.34
CA ALA A 400 -9.21 -4.25 -2.03
C ALA A 400 -8.69 -3.82 -0.65
N ALA A 401 -8.68 -4.74 0.34
CA ALA A 401 -8.09 -4.48 1.65
C ALA A 401 -6.59 -4.18 1.53
N ASN A 402 -5.87 -5.01 0.78
CA ASN A 402 -4.44 -4.84 0.53
C ASN A 402 -4.15 -3.57 -0.27
N LEU A 403 -4.93 -3.26 -1.31
CA LEU A 403 -4.78 -2.02 -2.07
C LEU A 403 -4.94 -0.76 -1.19
N ASN A 404 -6.00 -0.71 -0.38
CA ASN A 404 -6.24 0.43 0.49
C ASN A 404 -5.15 0.56 1.57
N ALA A 405 -4.70 -0.55 2.16
CA ALA A 405 -3.60 -0.54 3.11
C ALA A 405 -2.27 -0.11 2.47
N ALA A 406 -2.01 -0.49 1.20
CA ALA A 406 -0.84 -0.02 0.46
C ALA A 406 -0.87 1.50 0.27
N ASN A 407 -2.01 2.05 -0.13
CA ASN A 407 -2.19 3.51 -0.28
C ASN A 407 -1.92 4.25 1.03
N THR A 408 -2.49 3.76 2.14
CA THR A 408 -2.23 4.29 3.48
C THR A 408 -0.74 4.22 3.85
N ALA A 409 -0.09 3.08 3.62
CA ALA A 409 1.33 2.90 3.92
C ALA A 409 2.22 3.85 3.11
N MET A 410 1.93 4.05 1.82
CA MET A 410 2.62 5.03 0.98
C MET A 410 2.46 6.46 1.50
N GLN A 411 1.25 6.85 1.92
CA GLN A 411 1.02 8.19 2.50
C GLN A 411 1.82 8.43 3.79
N LYS A 412 2.07 7.38 4.58
CA LYS A 412 2.90 7.44 5.80
C LYS A 412 4.40 7.37 5.53
N GLY A 413 4.81 7.17 4.27
CA GLY A 413 6.22 6.91 3.91
C GLY A 413 6.70 5.49 4.30
N ASP A 414 5.80 4.58 4.68
CA ASP A 414 6.11 3.19 4.98
C ASP A 414 6.13 2.36 3.69
N LEU A 415 7.15 2.61 2.87
CA LEU A 415 7.31 1.97 1.57
C LEU A 415 7.48 0.45 1.70
N LYS A 416 8.04 -0.04 2.82
CA LYS A 416 8.23 -1.47 3.05
C LYS A 416 6.90 -2.22 3.17
N ASN A 417 5.97 -1.70 3.99
CA ASN A 417 4.66 -2.33 4.11
C ASN A 417 3.80 -2.06 2.87
N ALA A 418 3.92 -0.90 2.23
CA ALA A 418 3.26 -0.63 0.96
C ALA A 418 3.60 -1.70 -0.09
N GLU A 419 4.89 -2.02 -0.26
CA GLU A 419 5.33 -3.08 -1.17
C GLU A 419 4.72 -4.44 -0.82
N HIS A 420 4.69 -4.80 0.47
CA HIS A 420 4.11 -6.06 0.94
C HIS A 420 2.62 -6.18 0.55
N TYR A 421 1.83 -5.13 0.81
CA TYR A 421 0.41 -5.11 0.49
C TYR A 421 0.16 -5.09 -1.03
N LEU A 422 0.95 -4.34 -1.81
CA LEU A 422 0.82 -4.29 -3.27
C LEU A 422 0.97 -5.67 -3.95
N ARG A 423 1.74 -6.59 -3.38
CA ARG A 423 1.85 -7.97 -3.90
C ARG A 423 0.53 -8.73 -3.85
N LYS A 424 -0.39 -8.35 -2.96
CA LYS A 424 -1.71 -8.96 -2.78
C LYS A 424 -2.87 -8.07 -3.26
N ALA A 425 -2.59 -6.91 -3.86
CA ALA A 425 -3.60 -5.94 -4.29
C ALA A 425 -4.33 -6.32 -5.61
N GLY A 426 -3.94 -7.43 -6.25
CA GLY A 426 -4.50 -7.83 -7.54
C GLY A 426 -4.12 -6.89 -8.69
N GLU A 427 -4.88 -6.94 -9.79
CA GLU A 427 -4.57 -6.26 -11.06
C GLU A 427 -5.66 -5.27 -11.50
N SER A 428 -6.41 -4.69 -10.54
CA SER A 428 -7.38 -3.64 -10.88
C SER A 428 -6.68 -2.39 -11.42
N PRO A 429 -7.38 -1.51 -12.17
CA PRO A 429 -6.81 -0.25 -12.63
C PRO A 429 -6.24 0.61 -11.50
N GLU A 430 -6.89 0.63 -10.34
CA GLU A 430 -6.43 1.31 -9.12
C GLU A 430 -5.18 0.66 -8.53
N ALA A 431 -5.08 -0.68 -8.59
CA ALA A 431 -3.88 -1.40 -8.15
C ALA A 431 -2.69 -1.17 -9.10
N LEU A 432 -2.92 -1.06 -10.41
CA LEU A 432 -1.91 -0.65 -11.38
C LEU A 432 -1.45 0.78 -11.09
N TYR A 433 -2.39 1.70 -10.86
CA TYR A 433 -2.07 3.07 -10.46
C TYR A 433 -1.24 3.13 -9.18
N ALA A 434 -1.62 2.38 -8.14
CA ALA A 434 -0.90 2.34 -6.87
C ALA A 434 0.54 1.79 -7.02
N ARG A 435 0.77 0.80 -7.91
CA ARG A 435 2.13 0.36 -8.25
C ARG A 435 2.92 1.42 -9.01
N GLY A 436 2.28 2.15 -9.90
CA GLY A 436 2.88 3.30 -10.57
C GLY A 436 3.29 4.39 -9.58
N ALA A 437 2.40 4.74 -8.64
CA ALA A 437 2.67 5.68 -7.56
C ALA A 437 3.83 5.21 -6.65
N TYR A 438 3.84 3.93 -6.25
CA TYR A 438 4.93 3.34 -5.49
C TYR A 438 6.27 3.48 -6.20
N ALA A 439 6.31 3.12 -7.50
CA ALA A 439 7.51 3.26 -8.32
C ALA A 439 7.97 4.72 -8.46
N MET A 440 7.07 5.71 -8.47
CA MET A 440 7.47 7.12 -8.39
C MET A 440 8.14 7.46 -7.06
N LEU A 441 7.60 6.96 -5.95
CA LEU A 441 8.13 7.21 -4.60
C LEU A 441 9.47 6.50 -4.37
N THR A 442 9.77 5.43 -5.10
CA THR A 442 11.07 4.73 -5.08
C THR A 442 12.01 5.14 -6.22
N GLU A 443 11.67 6.20 -6.96
CA GLU A 443 12.45 6.76 -8.07
C GLU A 443 12.67 5.81 -9.27
N GLU A 444 11.81 4.79 -9.41
CA GLU A 444 11.80 3.86 -10.54
C GLU A 444 10.93 4.40 -11.70
N TYR A 445 11.35 5.53 -12.28
CA TYR A 445 10.50 6.34 -13.16
C TYR A 445 10.03 5.63 -14.44
N GLU A 446 10.85 4.76 -15.04
CA GLU A 446 10.44 3.97 -16.22
C GLU A 446 9.37 2.92 -15.86
N THR A 447 9.55 2.23 -14.74
CA THR A 447 8.56 1.29 -14.19
C THR A 447 7.26 2.03 -13.87
N ALA A 448 7.36 3.20 -13.24
CA ALA A 448 6.21 4.05 -12.94
C ALA A 448 5.44 4.43 -14.21
N ALA A 449 6.15 4.90 -15.24
CA ALA A 449 5.53 5.28 -16.50
C ALA A 449 4.82 4.11 -17.21
N GLY A 450 5.33 2.88 -17.07
CA GLY A 450 4.66 1.67 -17.55
C GLY A 450 3.28 1.49 -16.91
N TYR A 451 3.26 1.35 -15.58
CA TYR A 451 2.03 1.15 -14.81
C TYR A 451 1.02 2.29 -14.97
N LEU A 452 1.48 3.54 -14.93
CA LEU A 452 0.59 4.70 -15.04
C LEU A 452 -0.09 4.78 -16.41
N ARG A 453 0.58 4.44 -17.51
CA ARG A 453 -0.06 4.40 -18.84
C ARG A 453 -1.13 3.33 -18.93
N GLU A 454 -0.93 2.18 -18.29
CA GLU A 454 -1.95 1.13 -18.24
C GLU A 454 -3.15 1.56 -17.41
N ALA A 455 -2.92 2.15 -16.24
CA ALA A 455 -3.97 2.69 -15.39
C ALA A 455 -4.75 3.83 -16.09
N GLU A 456 -4.07 4.74 -16.78
CA GLU A 456 -4.69 5.83 -17.55
C GLU A 456 -5.59 5.28 -18.67
N LYS A 457 -5.10 4.29 -19.45
CA LYS A 457 -5.91 3.61 -20.49
C LYS A 457 -7.14 2.92 -19.91
N ALA A 458 -7.04 2.43 -18.68
CA ALA A 458 -8.13 1.81 -17.95
C ALA A 458 -9.06 2.81 -17.24
N GLY A 459 -8.80 4.13 -17.37
CA GLY A 459 -9.70 5.20 -16.91
C GLY A 459 -9.32 5.87 -15.59
N ILE A 460 -8.14 5.59 -15.02
CA ILE A 460 -7.69 6.27 -13.80
C ILE A 460 -7.18 7.67 -14.15
N ARG A 461 -7.95 8.69 -13.76
CA ARG A 461 -7.68 10.11 -14.05
C ARG A 461 -6.37 10.60 -13.41
N GLU A 462 -6.10 10.17 -12.19
CA GLU A 462 -4.90 10.51 -11.42
C GLU A 462 -3.62 10.01 -12.09
N ALA A 463 -3.70 8.99 -12.95
CA ALA A 463 -2.56 8.46 -13.68
C ALA A 463 -2.05 9.44 -14.74
N GLY A 464 -2.96 10.17 -15.43
CA GLY A 464 -2.58 11.20 -16.39
C GLY A 464 -1.83 12.36 -15.73
N GLU A 465 -2.32 12.83 -14.58
CA GLU A 465 -1.65 13.87 -13.79
C GLU A 465 -0.23 13.42 -13.37
N ALA A 466 -0.09 12.17 -12.91
CA ALA A 466 1.21 11.61 -12.52
C ALA A 466 2.19 11.49 -13.70
N LEU A 467 1.70 11.08 -14.88
CA LEU A 467 2.51 11.01 -16.11
C LEU A 467 3.01 12.38 -16.56
N GLU A 468 2.19 13.43 -16.47
CA GLU A 468 2.63 14.79 -16.79
C GLU A 468 3.77 15.26 -15.87
N GLN A 469 3.73 14.89 -14.59
CA GLN A 469 4.77 15.25 -13.62
C GLN A 469 6.08 14.52 -13.89
N LEU A 470 6.03 13.23 -14.23
CA LEU A 470 7.21 12.47 -14.67
C LEU A 470 7.88 13.11 -15.90
N GLN A 471 7.09 13.57 -16.88
CA GLN A 471 7.62 14.24 -18.06
C GLN A 471 8.29 15.59 -17.75
N LYS A 472 7.80 16.32 -16.74
CA LYS A 472 8.43 17.58 -16.29
C LYS A 472 9.75 17.33 -15.58
N GLN A 473 9.86 16.25 -14.80
CA GLN A 473 11.11 15.85 -14.15
C GLN A 473 12.17 15.43 -15.17
N ASN A 474 11.82 14.61 -16.17
CA ASN A 474 12.78 14.16 -17.19
C ASN A 474 13.25 15.24 -18.17
N LYS A 475 12.66 16.45 -18.13
CA LYS A 475 13.06 17.61 -18.96
C LYS A 475 13.97 18.60 -18.22
N LYS A 476 14.17 18.42 -16.92
CA LYS A 476 15.16 19.16 -16.13
C LYS A 476 16.47 18.38 -16.13
#